data_AF-A0A359F1D7-F1
#
_entry.id   AF-A0A359F1D7-F1
#
_cell.length_a   1.000
_cell.length_b   1.000
_cell.length_c   1.000
_cell.angle_alpha   90.00
_cell.angle_beta   90.00
_cell.angle_gamma   90.00
#
_symmetry.space_group_name_H-M   'P 1'
#
loop_
_entity.id
_entity.type
_entity.pdbx_description
1 polymer ?
#
loop_
_entity_poly.entity_id
_entity_poly.type
_entity_poly.pdbx_seq_one_letter_code
_entity_poly.pdbx_strand_id
1 'polypeptide(L)'
;MAQSVAMRTRPIPRQRRTSTKISVTDQVGPTNSPERSGDQKPLEDHITAGPRTFITRELRKRVGNQDSYGERFCLGGLSVVGTRVDPDAVIEFSCDLEAIAGGISVIGRITAPFVGECRRCLEPMVGTLSLDVRETFVDRPQEGETYPIEEDSLDFEPLVREAILLSLPLTPLCSDDCVGPVPDVFPVVVLHEGAEPPTDPRWAALDSLRLPTDELGFADEAADSALDPDSL
;
A
#
# COMPACT_ATOMS: atom_id res chain seq x y z
N MET A 1 -23.02 -58.31 -10.91
CA MET A 1 -21.64 -57.86 -10.66
C MET A 1 -21.55 -56.40 -11.04
N ALA A 2 -21.48 -55.49 -10.07
CA ALA A 2 -21.16 -54.08 -10.30
C ALA A 2 -20.47 -53.57 -9.03
N GLN A 3 -19.16 -53.34 -9.10
CA GLN A 3 -18.38 -52.74 -8.02
C GLN A 3 -18.34 -51.22 -8.25
N SER A 4 -18.84 -50.46 -7.27
CA SER A 4 -18.79 -49.00 -7.26
C SER A 4 -17.47 -48.56 -6.61
N VAL A 5 -16.65 -47.84 -7.36
CA VAL A 5 -15.37 -47.27 -6.89
C VAL A 5 -15.65 -45.90 -6.27
N ALA A 6 -15.54 -45.81 -4.94
CA ALA A 6 -15.66 -44.56 -4.21
C ALA A 6 -14.37 -43.73 -4.35
N MET A 7 -14.42 -42.65 -5.13
CA MET A 7 -13.37 -41.62 -5.20
C MET A 7 -13.29 -40.88 -3.86
N ARG A 8 -12.18 -41.02 -3.15
CA ARG A 8 -11.83 -40.19 -1.99
C ARG A 8 -11.16 -38.91 -2.48
N THR A 9 -11.91 -37.81 -2.55
CA THR A 9 -11.34 -36.47 -2.75
C THR A 9 -10.64 -36.03 -1.46
N ARG A 10 -9.32 -35.81 -1.52
CA ARG A 10 -8.56 -35.19 -0.43
C ARG A 10 -8.87 -33.69 -0.40
N PRO A 11 -9.18 -33.09 0.75
CA PRO A 11 -9.39 -31.65 0.86
C PRO A 11 -8.07 -30.89 0.65
N ILE A 12 -8.11 -29.87 -0.21
CA ILE A 12 -7.02 -28.93 -0.46
C ILE A 12 -6.85 -28.06 0.80
N PRO A 13 -5.63 -27.94 1.39
CA PRO A 13 -5.43 -27.08 2.53
C PRO A 13 -5.62 -25.61 2.12
N ARG A 14 -6.54 -24.91 2.82
CA ARG A 14 -6.75 -23.47 2.67
C ARG A 14 -5.49 -22.72 3.10
N GLN A 15 -4.84 -22.06 2.15
CA GLN A 15 -3.80 -21.06 2.44
C GLN A 15 -4.39 -19.95 3.31
N ARG A 16 -3.80 -19.73 4.49
CA ARG A 16 -4.18 -18.64 5.39
C ARG A 16 -3.67 -17.33 4.79
N ARG A 17 -4.60 -16.47 4.37
CA ARG A 17 -4.32 -15.08 4.02
C ARG A 17 -3.67 -14.40 5.23
N THR A 18 -2.43 -13.98 5.10
CA THR A 18 -1.73 -13.16 6.11
C THR A 18 -2.37 -11.78 6.12
N SER A 19 -2.72 -11.32 7.33
CA SER A 19 -3.30 -10.00 7.54
C SER A 19 -2.18 -8.97 7.50
N THR A 20 -2.11 -8.17 6.44
CA THR A 20 -1.24 -6.98 6.37
C THR A 20 -1.77 -5.95 7.35
N LYS A 21 -1.08 -5.75 8.48
CA LYS A 21 -1.38 -4.64 9.39
C LYS A 21 -0.65 -3.40 8.90
N ILE A 22 -1.34 -2.56 8.15
CA ILE A 22 -0.89 -1.20 7.86
C ILE A 22 -1.17 -0.38 9.11
N SER A 23 -0.14 -0.05 9.87
CA SER A 23 -0.26 0.87 11.01
C SER A 23 0.17 2.26 10.57
N VAL A 24 -0.77 3.08 10.10
CA VAL A 24 -0.53 4.52 9.92
C VAL A 24 -0.50 5.14 11.31
N THR A 25 0.66 5.65 11.73
CA THR A 25 0.75 6.41 12.98
C THR A 25 0.62 7.88 12.63
N ASP A 26 -0.51 8.49 13.00
CA ASP A 26 -0.71 9.93 12.88
C ASP A 26 0.24 10.67 13.82
N GLN A 27 1.06 11.56 13.27
CA GLN A 27 1.67 12.64 14.04
C GLN A 27 1.54 13.96 13.28
N VAL A 28 0.65 14.83 13.76
CA VAL A 28 0.59 16.26 13.39
C VAL A 28 0.47 17.09 14.69
N GLY A 29 1.40 18.02 14.89
CA GLY A 29 1.18 19.24 15.70
C GLY A 29 2.11 19.46 16.92
N PRO A 30 2.81 20.62 17.02
CA PRO A 30 3.87 20.85 18.01
C PRO A 30 3.31 21.37 19.34
N THR A 31 3.87 20.94 20.47
CA THR A 31 3.67 21.61 21.77
C THR A 31 5.01 21.69 22.50
N ASN A 32 5.40 22.91 22.85
CA ASN A 32 6.71 23.27 23.40
C ASN A 32 6.70 23.27 24.94
N SER A 33 7.85 22.93 25.54
CA SER A 33 8.32 23.13 26.94
C SER A 33 8.24 21.95 27.94
N PRO A 34 9.17 21.85 28.92
CA PRO A 34 10.61 22.09 28.83
C PRO A 34 11.49 20.93 29.38
N GLU A 35 12.71 20.91 28.87
CA GLU A 35 14.00 20.37 29.35
C GLU A 35 14.02 19.29 30.46
N ARG A 36 14.49 18.09 30.07
CA ARG A 36 15.19 17.17 30.95
C ARG A 36 16.52 16.80 30.33
N SER A 37 17.60 17.23 30.97
CA SER A 37 18.98 16.99 30.56
C SER A 37 19.30 15.50 30.55
N GLY A 38 19.70 15.03 29.39
CA GLY A 38 20.38 13.75 29.19
C GLY A 38 21.19 13.90 27.92
N ASP A 39 22.51 13.78 28.04
CA ASP A 39 23.48 13.88 26.96
C ASP A 39 23.04 13.07 25.73
N GLN A 40 22.44 13.74 24.75
CA GLN A 40 22.27 13.22 23.40
C GLN A 40 23.17 14.04 22.50
N LYS A 41 24.31 13.43 22.17
CA LYS A 41 25.21 13.91 21.13
C LYS A 41 24.40 14.01 19.82
N PRO A 42 24.39 15.15 19.11
CA PRO A 42 23.60 15.30 17.90
C PRO A 42 24.17 14.34 16.85
N LEU A 43 23.32 13.41 16.39
CA LEU A 43 23.65 12.47 15.33
C LEU A 43 23.37 13.14 13.99
N GLU A 44 24.22 14.09 13.62
CA GLU A 44 24.34 14.53 12.23
C GLU A 44 25.10 13.45 11.46
N ASP A 45 24.45 12.32 11.19
CA ASP A 45 25.04 11.23 10.43
C ASP A 45 24.38 11.18 9.06
N HIS A 46 25.16 11.51 8.04
CA HIS A 46 24.91 11.01 6.69
C HIS A 46 24.90 9.48 6.78
N ILE A 47 23.70 8.88 6.82
CA ILE A 47 23.53 7.43 6.93
C ILE A 47 24.15 6.81 5.68
N THR A 48 25.30 6.16 5.86
CA THR A 48 25.88 5.33 4.80
C THR A 48 24.99 4.10 4.70
N ALA A 49 24.24 3.98 3.60
CA ALA A 49 23.43 2.80 3.32
C ALA A 49 24.31 1.55 3.45
N GLY A 50 23.91 0.61 4.31
CA GLY A 50 24.64 -0.64 4.49
C GLY A 50 24.48 -1.59 3.29
N PRO A 51 25.28 -2.66 3.22
CA PRO A 51 25.23 -3.61 2.12
C PRO A 51 23.90 -4.35 2.13
N ARG A 52 23.10 -4.22 1.07
CA ARG A 52 21.79 -4.90 0.91
C ARG A 52 21.85 -6.38 0.52
N THR A 53 23.03 -6.99 0.65
CA THR A 53 23.34 -8.32 0.12
C THR A 53 23.80 -9.28 1.20
N PHE A 54 23.45 -10.55 1.08
CA PHE A 54 23.85 -11.60 2.03
C PHE A 54 24.62 -12.74 1.33
N ILE A 55 25.75 -13.17 1.90
CA ILE A 55 26.55 -14.28 1.37
C ILE A 55 26.02 -15.62 1.87
N THR A 56 25.64 -16.49 0.95
CA THR A 56 24.93 -17.75 1.22
C THR A 56 25.81 -18.96 1.52
N ARG A 57 27.12 -18.87 1.29
CA ARG A 57 28.00 -20.05 1.26
C ARG A 57 27.96 -20.88 2.54
N GLU A 58 27.93 -20.21 3.70
CA GLU A 58 27.84 -20.88 5.01
C GLU A 58 26.43 -21.44 5.25
N LEU A 59 25.41 -20.66 4.93
CA LEU A 59 24.00 -21.05 5.06
C LEU A 59 23.69 -22.30 4.24
N ARG A 60 24.15 -22.39 2.98
CA ARG A 60 23.83 -23.49 2.05
C ARG A 60 24.57 -24.81 2.32
N LYS A 61 25.45 -24.89 3.31
CA LYS A 61 26.19 -26.14 3.63
C LYS A 61 25.28 -27.31 3.99
N ARG A 62 24.14 -27.04 4.62
CA ARG A 62 23.15 -28.04 5.02
C ARG A 62 21.75 -27.44 4.93
N VAL A 63 20.80 -28.24 4.44
CA VAL A 63 19.38 -27.90 4.56
C VAL A 63 19.01 -27.79 6.05
N GLY A 64 18.21 -26.78 6.39
CA GLY A 64 17.81 -26.43 7.75
C GLY A 64 18.81 -25.53 8.49
N ASN A 65 19.95 -25.20 7.89
CA ASN A 65 20.81 -24.14 8.44
C ASN A 65 20.04 -22.82 8.44
N GLN A 66 20.24 -22.03 9.49
CA GLN A 66 19.60 -20.74 9.68
C GLN A 66 20.64 -19.65 9.92
N ASP A 67 20.31 -18.44 9.49
CA ASP A 67 21.07 -17.22 9.80
C ASP A 67 20.11 -16.03 9.86
N SER A 68 20.56 -14.90 10.39
CA SER A 68 19.78 -13.67 10.50
C SER A 68 20.51 -12.53 9.81
N TYR A 69 19.75 -11.67 9.16
CA TYR A 69 20.26 -10.49 8.49
C TYR A 69 19.44 -9.27 8.86
N GLY A 70 20.08 -8.12 9.06
CA GLY A 70 19.39 -6.87 9.35
C GLY A 70 20.23 -5.69 8.90
N GLU A 71 19.64 -4.80 8.10
CA GLU A 71 20.35 -3.65 7.54
C GLU A 71 19.42 -2.47 7.28
N ARG A 72 20.03 -1.28 7.16
CA ARG A 72 19.36 -0.05 6.74
C ARG A 72 19.91 0.46 5.41
N PHE A 73 19.02 0.75 4.46
CA PHE A 73 19.41 1.25 3.15
C PHE A 73 18.31 2.10 2.51
N CYS A 74 18.64 2.81 1.42
CA CYS A 74 17.70 3.60 0.63
C CYS A 74 17.49 2.95 -0.75
N LEU A 75 16.31 3.12 -1.36
CA LEU A 75 15.93 2.47 -2.63
C LEU A 75 15.81 3.42 -3.85
N GLY A 76 16.32 4.65 -3.77
CA GLY A 76 16.35 5.56 -4.92
C GLY A 76 14.97 6.10 -5.35
N GLY A 77 13.98 6.01 -4.47
CA GLY A 77 12.65 6.61 -4.63
C GLY A 77 11.63 5.59 -5.13
N LEU A 78 10.46 5.55 -4.49
CA LEU A 78 9.34 4.68 -4.85
C LEU A 78 8.06 5.50 -4.82
N SER A 79 7.16 5.30 -5.77
CA SER A 79 5.89 6.04 -5.78
C SER A 79 4.77 5.26 -6.42
N VAL A 80 3.58 5.41 -5.86
CA VAL A 80 2.30 5.03 -6.46
C VAL A 80 1.39 6.25 -6.44
N VAL A 81 0.15 6.13 -6.92
CA VAL A 81 -0.77 7.28 -6.99
C VAL A 81 -0.98 7.88 -5.59
N GLY A 82 -0.53 9.12 -5.40
CA GLY A 82 -0.74 9.90 -4.18
C GLY A 82 0.17 9.59 -2.99
N THR A 83 1.08 8.62 -3.10
CA THR A 83 2.05 8.28 -2.04
C THR A 83 3.42 7.91 -2.60
N ARG A 84 4.47 8.21 -1.83
CA ARG A 84 5.85 7.92 -2.21
C ARG A 84 6.74 7.66 -1.00
N VAL A 85 7.79 6.89 -1.20
CA VAL A 85 8.96 6.80 -0.31
C VAL A 85 10.07 7.62 -0.97
N ASP A 86 10.61 8.60 -0.24
CA ASP A 86 11.62 9.50 -0.77
C ASP A 86 12.95 8.76 -1.09
N PRO A 87 13.77 9.24 -2.04
CA PRO A 87 14.98 8.54 -2.45
C PRO A 87 16.02 8.32 -1.36
N ASP A 88 16.07 9.22 -0.39
CA ASP A 88 16.93 9.24 0.78
C ASP A 88 16.25 8.66 2.03
N ALA A 89 14.98 8.25 1.93
CA ALA A 89 14.28 7.59 3.02
C ALA A 89 14.98 6.30 3.44
N VAL A 90 15.26 6.19 4.73
CA VAL A 90 15.92 5.02 5.32
C VAL A 90 14.89 3.92 5.51
N ILE A 91 15.12 2.79 4.86
CA ILE A 91 14.32 1.59 4.99
C ILE A 91 15.05 0.64 5.93
N GLU A 92 14.34 0.15 6.94
CA GLU A 92 14.84 -0.88 7.85
C GLU A 92 14.33 -2.24 7.39
N PHE A 93 15.25 -3.18 7.15
CA PHE A 93 14.91 -4.55 6.79
C PHE A 93 15.63 -5.51 7.73
N SER A 94 14.88 -6.45 8.30
CA SER A 94 15.42 -7.54 9.12
C SER A 94 14.73 -8.85 8.78
N CYS A 95 15.48 -9.94 8.65
CA CYS A 95 14.95 -11.25 8.31
C CYS A 95 15.74 -12.40 8.93
N ASP A 96 15.04 -13.52 9.08
CA ASP A 96 15.60 -14.83 9.29
C ASP A 96 15.66 -15.57 7.95
N LEU A 97 16.80 -16.20 7.68
CA LEU A 97 17.05 -17.02 6.51
C LEU A 97 17.14 -18.48 6.90
N GLU A 98 16.56 -19.36 6.08
CA GLU A 98 16.69 -20.81 6.24
C GLU A 98 17.04 -21.46 4.90
N ALA A 99 18.11 -22.27 4.88
CA ALA A 99 18.42 -23.11 3.74
C ALA A 99 17.36 -24.21 3.60
N ILE A 100 16.63 -24.22 2.49
CA ILE A 100 15.61 -25.22 2.19
C ILE A 100 16.05 -26.11 1.02
N ALA A 101 15.30 -27.18 0.76
CA ALA A 101 15.50 -27.98 -0.44
C ALA A 101 15.25 -27.11 -1.68
N GLY A 102 16.30 -26.80 -2.43
CA GLY A 102 16.21 -26.04 -3.69
C GLY A 102 16.36 -24.52 -3.56
N GLY A 103 16.64 -23.98 -2.38
CA GLY A 103 16.79 -22.54 -2.21
C GLY A 103 16.97 -22.07 -0.77
N ILE A 104 16.63 -20.81 -0.53
CA ILE A 104 16.66 -20.16 0.78
C ILE A 104 15.30 -19.50 1.02
N SER A 105 14.65 -19.83 2.14
CA SER A 105 13.45 -19.13 2.61
C SER A 105 13.88 -17.90 3.41
N VAL A 106 13.23 -16.77 3.17
CA VAL A 106 13.46 -15.50 3.86
C VAL A 106 12.17 -15.07 4.51
N ILE A 107 12.17 -14.90 5.83
CA ILE A 107 11.03 -14.40 6.60
C ILE A 107 11.49 -13.14 7.32
N GLY A 108 10.84 -12.01 7.06
CA GLY A 108 11.33 -10.74 7.58
C GLY A 108 10.27 -9.68 7.73
N ARG A 109 10.75 -8.52 8.19
CA ARG A 109 9.98 -7.30 8.40
C ARG A 109 10.67 -6.14 7.72
N ILE A 110 9.88 -5.31 7.06
CA ILE A 110 10.31 -4.09 6.40
C ILE A 110 9.58 -2.93 7.08
N THR A 111 10.31 -1.86 7.39
CA THR A 111 9.78 -0.58 7.85
C THR A 111 10.30 0.54 6.97
N ALA A 112 9.41 1.38 6.45
CA ALA A 112 9.79 2.49 5.56
C ALA A 112 8.91 3.72 5.84
N PRO A 113 9.47 4.93 5.98
CA PRO A 113 8.66 6.13 5.99
C PRO A 113 8.14 6.44 4.59
N PHE A 114 6.92 6.95 4.50
CA PHE A 114 6.34 7.42 3.26
C PHE A 114 5.70 8.79 3.46
N VAL A 115 5.58 9.53 2.37
CA VAL A 115 4.84 10.79 2.30
C VAL A 115 3.73 10.67 1.27
N GLY A 116 2.66 11.42 1.42
CA GLY A 116 1.53 11.42 0.50
C GLY A 116 0.60 12.58 0.73
N GLU A 117 -0.51 12.58 0.00
CA GLU A 117 -1.55 13.61 0.09
C GLU A 117 -2.88 12.98 0.45
N CYS A 118 -3.57 13.53 1.45
CA CYS A 118 -4.88 13.04 1.85
C CYS A 118 -5.87 13.12 0.69
N ARG A 119 -6.52 12.01 0.35
CA ARG A 119 -7.47 11.97 -0.77
C ARG A 119 -8.71 12.86 -0.57
N ARG A 120 -9.03 13.24 0.67
CA ARG A 120 -10.21 14.06 0.99
C ARG A 120 -9.88 15.55 1.04
N CYS A 121 -8.93 15.96 1.88
CA CYS A 121 -8.59 17.39 2.07
C CYS A 121 -7.39 17.86 1.25
N LEU A 122 -6.64 16.96 0.60
CA LEU A 122 -5.39 17.25 -0.13
C LEU A 122 -4.25 17.79 0.75
N GLU A 123 -4.35 17.67 2.07
CA GLU A 123 -3.25 18.04 2.96
C GLU A 123 -2.10 17.03 2.85
N PRO A 124 -0.83 17.51 2.85
CA PRO A 124 0.33 16.64 2.93
C PRO A 124 0.30 15.83 4.22
N MET A 125 0.69 14.56 4.12
CA MET A 125 0.81 13.67 5.27
C MET A 125 2.05 12.80 5.16
N VAL A 126 2.53 12.38 6.31
CA VAL A 126 3.62 11.42 6.45
C VAL A 126 3.10 10.21 7.20
N GLY A 127 3.66 9.04 6.93
CA GLY A 127 3.32 7.83 7.64
C GLY A 127 4.47 6.83 7.62
N THR A 128 4.30 5.76 8.38
CA THR A 128 5.26 4.66 8.41
C THR A 128 4.59 3.40 7.88
N LEU A 129 5.18 2.82 6.84
CA LEU A 129 4.80 1.52 6.32
C LEU A 129 5.53 0.46 7.14
N SER A 130 4.80 -0.52 7.69
CA SER A 130 5.38 -1.71 8.34
C SER A 130 4.73 -2.95 7.76
N LEU A 131 5.54 -3.87 7.24
CA LEU A 131 5.06 -5.05 6.55
C LEU A 131 5.93 -6.28 6.85
N ASP A 132 5.28 -7.43 6.84
CA ASP A 132 5.93 -8.74 6.99
C ASP A 132 6.04 -9.41 5.63
N VAL A 133 7.21 -9.97 5.32
CA VAL A 133 7.50 -10.66 4.05
C VAL A 133 7.89 -12.11 4.30
N ARG A 134 7.53 -12.97 3.35
CA ARG A 134 7.97 -14.37 3.30
C ARG A 134 8.20 -14.76 1.85
N GLU A 135 9.47 -14.81 1.45
CA GLU A 135 9.86 -15.05 0.07
C GLU A 135 10.89 -16.18 -0.04
N THR A 136 11.09 -16.67 -1.25
CA THR A 136 12.07 -17.73 -1.53
C THR A 136 13.05 -17.31 -2.62
N PHE A 137 14.34 -17.53 -2.35
CA PHE A 137 15.43 -17.34 -3.29
C PHE A 137 15.90 -18.71 -3.83
N VAL A 138 16.07 -18.84 -5.14
CA VAL A 138 16.44 -20.08 -5.84
C VAL A 138 17.44 -19.83 -6.97
N ASP A 139 18.19 -20.84 -7.40
CA ASP A 139 19.17 -20.68 -8.50
C ASP A 139 18.49 -20.48 -9.88
N ARG A 140 17.25 -20.95 -10.04
CA ARG A 140 16.46 -20.83 -11.28
C ARG A 140 15.09 -20.22 -10.95
N PRO A 141 14.98 -18.89 -10.89
CA PRO A 141 13.76 -18.24 -10.46
C PRO A 141 12.65 -18.37 -11.50
N GLN A 142 11.42 -18.42 -11.00
CA GLN A 142 10.21 -18.17 -11.77
C GLN A 142 9.77 -16.72 -11.54
N GLU A 143 9.58 -15.98 -12.62
CA GLU A 143 9.21 -14.56 -12.62
C GLU A 143 7.92 -14.33 -11.82
N GLY A 144 7.96 -13.35 -10.90
CA GLY A 144 6.84 -13.00 -10.03
C GLY A 144 6.53 -14.00 -8.90
N GLU A 145 7.30 -15.09 -8.78
CA GLU A 145 7.10 -16.10 -7.74
C GLU A 145 8.31 -16.29 -6.82
N THR A 146 9.53 -16.17 -7.36
CA THR A 146 10.77 -16.42 -6.60
C THR A 146 11.90 -15.50 -7.07
N TYR A 147 12.87 -15.28 -6.19
CA TYR A 147 14.03 -14.41 -6.44
C TYR A 147 15.27 -15.23 -6.80
N PRO A 148 16.21 -14.68 -7.61
CA PRO A 148 17.45 -15.38 -7.96
C PRO A 148 18.46 -15.41 -6.80
N ILE A 149 19.23 -16.48 -6.70
CA ILE A 149 20.51 -16.50 -5.98
C ILE A 149 21.63 -16.22 -6.98
N GLU A 150 22.37 -15.13 -6.80
CA GLU A 150 23.42 -14.67 -7.71
C GLU A 150 24.82 -14.97 -7.13
N GLU A 151 25.59 -15.86 -7.76
CA GLU A 151 27.00 -16.13 -7.40
C GLU A 151 27.23 -16.35 -5.89
N ASP A 152 26.37 -17.13 -5.24
CA ASP A 152 26.33 -17.35 -3.78
C ASP A 152 25.89 -16.14 -2.95
N SER A 153 25.19 -15.17 -3.51
CA SER A 153 24.65 -14.00 -2.80
C SER A 153 23.15 -13.79 -3.03
N LEU A 154 22.49 -13.16 -2.06
CA LEU A 154 21.11 -12.65 -2.19
C LEU A 154 21.21 -11.12 -2.28
N ASP A 155 20.56 -10.51 -3.27
CA ASP A 155 20.23 -9.08 -3.24
C ASP A 155 18.79 -8.92 -2.73
N PHE A 156 18.61 -8.20 -1.63
CA PHE A 156 17.29 -7.95 -1.05
C PHE A 156 16.59 -6.73 -1.65
N GLU A 157 17.27 -5.90 -2.45
CA GLU A 157 16.62 -4.71 -3.05
C GLU A 157 15.34 -5.06 -3.81
N PRO A 158 15.31 -6.04 -4.74
CA PRO A 158 14.10 -6.33 -5.51
C PRO A 158 12.92 -6.71 -4.60
N LEU A 159 13.18 -7.59 -3.62
CA LEU A 159 12.19 -8.02 -2.64
C LEU A 159 11.61 -6.85 -1.85
N VAL A 160 12.49 -6.02 -1.28
CA VAL A 160 12.06 -4.90 -0.43
C VAL A 160 11.35 -3.83 -1.25
N ARG A 161 11.85 -3.55 -2.46
CA ARG A 161 11.24 -2.62 -3.43
C ARG A 161 9.82 -3.03 -3.80
N GLU A 162 9.64 -4.28 -4.20
CA GLU A 162 8.34 -4.81 -4.61
C GLU A 162 7.35 -4.81 -3.45
N ALA A 163 7.77 -5.30 -2.27
CA ALA A 163 6.92 -5.34 -1.09
C ALA A 163 6.42 -3.95 -0.68
N ILE A 164 7.28 -2.93 -0.75
CA ILE A 164 6.89 -1.54 -0.48
C ILE A 164 5.91 -1.02 -1.53
N LEU A 165 6.24 -1.15 -2.82
CA LEU A 165 5.39 -0.66 -3.92
C LEU A 165 3.97 -1.25 -3.87
N LEU A 166 3.86 -2.53 -3.55
CA LEU A 166 2.57 -3.22 -3.44
C LEU A 166 1.78 -2.88 -2.17
N SER A 167 2.44 -2.35 -1.14
CA SER A 167 1.83 -2.05 0.16
C SER A 167 1.60 -0.55 0.39
N LEU A 168 2.13 0.31 -0.47
CA LEU A 168 1.91 1.75 -0.37
C LEU A 168 0.41 2.09 -0.52
N PRO A 169 -0.14 2.97 0.35
CA PRO A 169 -1.55 3.34 0.27
C PRO A 169 -1.86 4.10 -1.04
N LEU A 170 -2.84 3.62 -1.82
CA LEU A 170 -3.31 4.30 -3.03
C LEU A 170 -4.27 5.47 -2.74
N THR A 171 -4.89 5.45 -1.56
CA THR A 171 -5.89 6.44 -1.13
C THR A 171 -5.68 6.78 0.35
N PRO A 172 -4.52 7.38 0.70
CA PRO A 172 -4.24 7.72 2.08
C PRO A 172 -5.20 8.80 2.59
N LEU A 173 -5.49 8.78 3.88
CA LEU A 173 -6.25 9.81 4.59
C LEU A 173 -5.38 10.34 5.73
N CYS A 174 -5.45 11.65 6.00
CA CYS A 174 -4.74 12.26 7.12
C CYS A 174 -5.32 11.90 8.50
N SER A 175 -6.52 11.32 8.52
CA SER A 175 -7.17 10.70 9.67
C SER A 175 -8.33 9.82 9.21
N ASP A 176 -8.75 8.85 10.03
CA ASP A 176 -9.89 7.97 9.73
C ASP A 176 -11.21 8.75 9.55
N ASP A 177 -11.36 9.86 10.26
CA ASP A 177 -12.56 10.72 10.25
C ASP A 177 -12.38 12.00 9.41
N CYS A 178 -11.41 12.04 8.50
CA CYS A 178 -11.13 13.24 7.69
C CYS A 178 -12.40 13.69 6.93
N VAL A 179 -12.93 14.88 7.23
CA VAL A 179 -14.18 15.39 6.61
C VAL A 179 -13.97 15.92 5.19
N GLY A 180 -12.71 16.14 4.77
CA GLY A 180 -12.37 16.83 3.53
C GLY A 180 -12.10 18.32 3.74
N PRO A 181 -11.99 19.13 2.67
CA PRO A 181 -11.76 20.56 2.79
C PRO A 181 -12.87 21.20 3.63
N VAL A 182 -12.51 22.18 4.47
CA VAL A 182 -13.43 22.85 5.39
C VAL A 182 -14.60 23.46 4.58
N PRO A 183 -15.86 23.04 4.81
CA PRO A 183 -17.01 23.53 4.06
C PRO A 183 -17.19 25.04 4.16
N ASP A 184 -16.78 25.65 5.27
CA ASP A 184 -16.88 27.09 5.47
C ASP A 184 -15.85 27.89 4.64
N VAL A 185 -14.74 27.25 4.26
CA VAL A 185 -13.68 27.83 3.42
C VAL A 185 -13.93 27.51 1.94
N PHE A 186 -14.54 26.35 1.65
CA PHE A 186 -14.89 25.88 0.31
C PHE A 186 -16.35 25.40 0.25
N PRO A 187 -17.33 26.31 0.35
CA PRO A 187 -18.73 25.92 0.36
C PRO A 187 -19.12 25.31 -1.00
N VAL A 188 -19.68 24.11 -0.95
CA VAL A 188 -20.37 23.53 -2.10
C VAL A 188 -21.63 24.35 -2.33
N VAL A 189 -21.57 25.28 -3.27
CA VAL A 189 -22.74 26.07 -3.67
C VAL A 189 -23.65 25.15 -4.46
N VAL A 190 -24.70 24.64 -3.81
CA VAL A 190 -25.83 24.03 -4.53
C VAL A 190 -26.64 25.19 -5.09
N LEU A 191 -26.50 25.46 -6.39
CA LEU A 191 -27.37 26.40 -7.07
C LEU A 191 -28.81 25.86 -6.96
N HIS A 192 -29.75 26.71 -6.55
CA HIS A 192 -31.17 26.38 -6.47
C HIS A 192 -31.71 25.76 -7.77
N GLU A 193 -32.76 24.96 -7.68
CA GLU A 193 -33.46 24.42 -8.85
C GLU A 193 -33.86 25.57 -9.80
N GLY A 194 -33.31 25.54 -11.02
CA GLY A 194 -33.66 26.46 -12.11
C GLY A 194 -32.53 27.32 -12.68
N ALA A 195 -31.32 27.31 -12.11
CA ALA A 195 -30.16 27.93 -12.75
C ALA A 195 -29.12 26.88 -13.15
N GLU A 196 -29.00 26.61 -14.45
CA GLU A 196 -27.84 25.91 -14.97
C GLU A 196 -26.58 26.75 -14.69
N PRO A 197 -25.54 26.19 -14.03
CA PRO A 197 -24.28 26.89 -13.89
C PRO A 197 -23.72 27.23 -15.27
N PRO A 198 -23.07 28.40 -15.43
CA PRO A 198 -22.41 28.72 -16.69
C PRO A 198 -21.37 27.64 -17.03
N THR A 199 -21.44 27.11 -18.25
CA THR A 199 -20.53 26.06 -18.74
C THR A 199 -19.08 26.54 -18.63
N ASP A 200 -18.22 25.74 -17.99
CA ASP A 200 -16.78 26.02 -17.94
C ASP A 200 -16.23 26.07 -19.38
N PRO A 201 -15.59 27.17 -19.82
CA PRO A 201 -15.06 27.31 -21.18
C PRO A 201 -14.12 26.18 -21.59
N ARG A 202 -13.40 25.56 -20.63
CA ARG A 202 -12.53 24.40 -20.89
C ARG A 202 -13.31 23.18 -21.35
N TRP A 203 -14.59 23.07 -20.95
CA TRP A 203 -15.44 21.89 -21.14
C TRP A 203 -16.58 22.16 -22.13
N ALA A 204 -16.68 23.38 -22.68
CA ALA A 204 -17.72 23.78 -23.63
C ALA A 204 -17.83 22.86 -24.86
N ALA A 205 -16.73 22.21 -25.28
CA ALA A 205 -16.75 21.26 -26.39
C ALA A 205 -17.61 20.00 -26.10
N LEU A 206 -17.80 19.62 -24.84
CA LEU A 206 -18.58 18.44 -24.45
C LEU A 206 -20.09 18.60 -24.70
N ASP A 207 -20.59 19.83 -24.82
CA ASP A 207 -21.99 20.08 -25.16
C ASP A 207 -22.36 19.48 -26.52
N SER A 208 -21.39 19.38 -27.44
CA SER A 208 -21.57 18.76 -28.76
C SER A 208 -21.69 17.22 -28.71
N LEU A 209 -21.38 16.60 -27.57
CA LEU A 209 -21.42 15.15 -27.36
C LEU A 209 -22.64 14.69 -26.55
N ARG A 210 -23.63 15.55 -26.31
CA ARG A 210 -24.89 15.17 -25.67
C ARG A 210 -25.59 14.10 -26.51
N LEU A 211 -25.56 12.86 -26.02
CA LEU A 211 -26.23 11.72 -26.63
C LEU A 211 -27.74 11.78 -26.32
N PRO A 212 -28.62 11.36 -27.24
CA PRO A 212 -30.05 11.29 -26.97
C PRO A 212 -30.32 10.28 -25.86
N THR A 213 -30.78 10.76 -24.69
CA THR A 213 -31.14 9.90 -23.55
C THR A 213 -32.32 8.97 -23.87
N ASP A 214 -33.19 9.37 -24.81
CA ASP A 214 -34.41 8.63 -25.18
C ASP A 214 -34.17 7.32 -25.97
N GLU A 215 -33.00 7.15 -26.60
CA GLU A 215 -32.71 5.94 -27.40
C GLU A 215 -32.20 4.76 -26.55
N LEU A 216 -31.96 4.96 -25.25
CA LEU A 216 -31.44 3.93 -24.33
C LEU A 216 -32.52 3.22 -23.50
N GLY A 217 -33.81 3.51 -23.70
CA GLY A 217 -34.91 2.69 -23.19
C GLY A 217 -35.04 2.61 -21.67
N PHE A 218 -34.46 3.54 -20.91
CA PHE A 218 -34.75 3.69 -19.48
C PHE A 218 -35.96 4.61 -19.33
N ALA A 219 -37.16 4.02 -19.39
CA ALA A 219 -38.39 4.72 -19.01
C ALA A 219 -38.33 5.04 -17.51
N ASP A 220 -38.26 6.33 -17.20
CA ASP A 220 -38.41 6.85 -15.84
C ASP A 220 -39.90 6.79 -15.47
N GLU A 221 -40.29 5.77 -14.71
CA GLU A 221 -41.64 5.67 -14.14
C GLU A 221 -41.69 6.49 -12.84
N ALA A 222 -41.78 7.82 -13.00
CA ALA A 222 -42.02 8.76 -11.91
C ALA A 222 -43.09 9.79 -12.30
N ALA A 223 -44.34 9.36 -12.22
CA ALA A 223 -45.55 10.16 -12.03
C ALA A 223 -46.59 9.17 -11.47
N ASP A 224 -47.36 9.37 -10.42
CA ASP A 224 -47.89 10.56 -9.76
C ASP A 224 -48.57 10.00 -8.49
N SER A 225 -48.23 10.49 -7.30
CA SER A 225 -49.10 10.31 -6.14
C SER A 225 -49.12 11.57 -5.30
N ALA A 226 -49.80 12.59 -5.86
CA ALA A 226 -50.42 13.62 -5.06
C ALA A 226 -51.34 12.97 -4.01
N LEU A 227 -50.91 12.99 -2.75
CA LEU A 227 -51.74 12.70 -1.58
C LEU A 227 -52.69 13.88 -1.38
N ASP A 228 -53.99 13.62 -1.57
CA ASP A 228 -55.09 14.53 -1.29
C ASP A 228 -55.32 14.60 0.24
N PRO A 229 -55.20 15.76 0.92
CA PRO A 229 -55.24 15.83 2.38
C PRO A 229 -56.65 15.91 3.01
N ASP A 230 -57.74 15.87 2.26
CA ASP A 230 -59.12 16.00 2.82
C ASP A 230 -60.01 14.78 2.49
N SER A 231 -59.76 13.65 3.18
CA SER A 231 -60.73 12.54 3.23
C SER A 231 -60.80 11.96 4.64
N LEU A 232 -61.78 12.46 5.41
CA LEU A 232 -62.37 11.84 6.60
C LEU A 232 -63.61 11.02 6.20
#